data_AF-A0A819CS25-F1
#
_entry.id   AF-A0A819CS25-F1
#
_cell.length_a   1.000
_cell.length_b   1.000
_cell.length_c   1.000
_cell.angle_alpha   90.00
_cell.angle_beta   90.00
_cell.angle_gamma   90.00
#
_symmetry.space_group_name_H-M   'P 1'
#
loop_
_entity.id
_entity.type
_entity.pdbx_description
1 polymer ?
#
loop_
_entity_poly.entity_id
_entity_poly.type
_entity_poly.pdbx_seq_one_letter_code
_entity_poly.pdbx_strand_id
1 'polypeptide(L)'
;MHIIQFLTLCGVVYSHFQQHHPHVNHLQKRNVISNISNANTAQVLIIGAGISGLEAARLLQKNGIKTLILEARNRTGGRIWSIRSKNDHILEMGATFIHGIHGSIPSGLLTNPIWDLTQEAKIRIRATEQKDFLGSYLIDDSISVIRSWFNEYMIFVREETRISSTNVSLGYYANLFVKQKNFTEKQQYAFANYLHFTIGIAEGAELDAINAKGYLDITSVHYGGNHIFSETGFMALTNYLAKDITDIQLEEVVVKITYNEKLVEVSTKNGQIYYAEFVLVTVPLGVLKSKQIEFTPQLPQWKLNAIDRIGF
;
A
#
# COMPACT_ATOMS: atom_id res chain seq x y z
N MET A 1 -16.22 -6.10 -17.22
CA MET A 1 -15.05 -7.01 -17.11
C MET A 1 -14.16 -6.51 -15.97
N HIS A 2 -14.25 -7.14 -14.80
CA HIS A 2 -13.67 -6.62 -13.55
C HIS A 2 -12.23 -7.10 -13.37
N ILE A 3 -11.26 -6.28 -13.80
CA ILE A 3 -9.93 -6.31 -13.18
C ILE A 3 -10.12 -5.67 -11.80
N ILE A 4 -10.16 -6.50 -10.76
CA ILE A 4 -10.32 -6.07 -9.38
C ILE A 4 -9.00 -5.42 -8.93
N GLN A 5 -9.00 -4.09 -8.82
CA GLN A 5 -7.96 -3.36 -8.10
C GLN A 5 -8.30 -3.41 -6.62
N PHE A 6 -7.44 -4.05 -5.83
CA PHE A 6 -7.56 -4.06 -4.37
C PHE A 6 -6.83 -2.83 -3.80
N LEU A 7 -7.61 -1.90 -3.26
CA LEU A 7 -7.15 -0.99 -2.21
C LEU A 7 -7.73 -1.51 -0.89
N THR A 8 -6.86 -1.62 0.09
CA THR A 8 -6.98 -2.32 1.38
C THR A 8 -8.17 -1.85 2.23
N LEU A 9 -9.05 -2.77 2.67
CA LEU A 9 -9.95 -2.64 3.84
C LEU A 9 -10.57 -4.03 4.16
N CYS A 10 -9.84 -4.88 4.91
CA CYS A 10 -10.12 -6.31 5.11
C CYS A 10 -11.38 -6.67 5.94
N GLY A 11 -12.37 -5.79 6.07
CA GLY A 11 -13.67 -6.11 6.69
C GLY A 11 -14.85 -5.56 5.89
N VAL A 12 -14.75 -4.31 5.46
CA VAL A 12 -15.73 -3.67 4.56
C VAL A 12 -15.75 -4.35 3.19
N VAL A 13 -14.61 -4.92 2.76
CA VAL A 13 -14.54 -5.60 1.46
C VAL A 13 -15.50 -6.77 1.38
N TYR A 14 -15.63 -7.70 2.33
CA TYR A 14 -16.56 -8.82 2.09
C TYR A 14 -18.02 -8.37 1.91
N SER A 15 -18.50 -7.44 2.76
CA SER A 15 -19.87 -6.92 2.73
C SER A 15 -20.13 -6.03 1.52
N HIS A 16 -19.22 -5.09 1.22
CA HIS A 16 -19.32 -4.16 0.09
C HIS A 16 -19.09 -4.86 -1.26
N PHE A 17 -18.20 -5.86 -1.30
CA PHE A 17 -17.90 -6.66 -2.48
C PHE A 17 -19.03 -7.63 -2.82
N GLN A 18 -19.75 -8.19 -1.83
CA GLN A 18 -21.01 -8.89 -2.10
C GLN A 18 -22.13 -7.94 -2.57
N GLN A 19 -22.22 -6.73 -2.02
CA GLN A 19 -23.25 -5.75 -2.38
C GLN A 19 -23.04 -5.11 -3.77
N HIS A 20 -21.80 -5.00 -4.24
CA HIS A 20 -21.49 -4.28 -5.49
C HIS A 20 -20.82 -5.16 -6.58
N HIS A 21 -20.46 -6.41 -6.26
CA HIS A 21 -19.96 -7.39 -7.22
C HIS A 21 -20.70 -8.73 -7.08
N PRO A 22 -21.93 -8.87 -7.62
CA PRO A 22 -22.73 -10.10 -7.57
C PRO A 22 -22.05 -11.33 -8.22
N HIS A 23 -20.88 -11.14 -8.85
CA HIS A 23 -20.10 -12.18 -9.50
C HIS A 23 -19.30 -13.08 -8.54
N VAL A 24 -19.22 -12.78 -7.25
CA VAL A 24 -18.59 -13.67 -6.27
C VAL A 24 -19.32 -15.01 -6.18
N ASN A 25 -20.65 -15.00 -6.31
CA ASN A 25 -21.45 -16.22 -6.44
C ASN A 25 -21.19 -16.96 -7.78
N HIS A 26 -20.53 -16.34 -8.75
CA HIS A 26 -20.07 -17.03 -9.97
C HIS A 26 -18.72 -17.74 -9.81
N LEU A 27 -17.90 -17.41 -8.79
CA LEU A 27 -16.63 -18.12 -8.51
C LEU A 27 -16.86 -19.60 -8.19
N GLN A 28 -17.99 -19.92 -7.53
CA GLN A 28 -18.37 -21.31 -7.24
C GLN A 28 -19.01 -22.03 -8.44
N LYS A 29 -19.41 -21.30 -9.50
CA LYS A 29 -20.16 -21.85 -10.65
C LYS A 29 -19.33 -22.08 -11.91
N ARG A 30 -18.08 -21.59 -11.95
CA ARG A 30 -17.16 -21.86 -13.06
C ARG A 30 -16.23 -22.99 -12.63
N ASN A 31 -16.25 -24.06 -13.40
CA ASN A 31 -15.46 -25.27 -13.19
C ASN A 31 -14.68 -25.57 -14.48
N VAL A 32 -14.18 -24.52 -15.15
CA VAL A 32 -13.54 -24.65 -16.48
C VAL A 32 -12.22 -25.42 -16.34
N ILE A 33 -11.57 -25.30 -15.18
CA ILE A 33 -10.26 -25.90 -14.90
C ILE A 33 -10.38 -27.33 -14.33
N SER A 34 -11.58 -27.80 -13.99
CA SER A 34 -11.80 -29.16 -13.46
C SER A 34 -11.27 -30.27 -14.37
N ASN A 35 -11.09 -29.99 -15.67
CA ASN A 35 -10.56 -30.94 -16.66
C ASN A 35 -9.10 -30.70 -17.06
N ILE A 36 -8.38 -29.77 -16.43
CA ILE A 36 -6.96 -29.48 -16.72
C ILE A 36 -6.11 -29.84 -15.49
N SER A 37 -5.71 -31.12 -15.41
CA SER A 37 -4.81 -31.64 -14.36
C SER A 37 -3.35 -31.31 -14.68
N ASN A 38 -2.97 -30.04 -14.56
CA ASN A 38 -1.57 -29.60 -14.65
C ASN A 38 -1.16 -28.85 -13.37
N ALA A 39 0.10 -28.99 -12.96
CA ALA A 39 0.65 -28.29 -11.79
C ALA A 39 0.55 -26.75 -11.88
N ASN A 40 0.39 -26.22 -13.09
CA ASN A 40 0.33 -24.79 -13.38
C ASN A 40 -1.11 -24.25 -13.49
N THR A 41 -2.10 -24.89 -12.86
CA THR A 41 -3.50 -24.45 -12.88
C THR A 41 -4.08 -24.15 -11.52
N ALA A 42 -4.83 -23.04 -11.42
CA ALA A 42 -5.52 -22.60 -10.20
C ALA A 42 -6.86 -21.92 -10.53
N GLN A 43 -7.79 -21.84 -9.60
CA GLN A 43 -9.01 -21.04 -9.83
C GLN A 43 -8.66 -19.55 -9.85
N VAL A 44 -7.78 -19.12 -8.94
CA VAL A 44 -7.26 -17.74 -8.90
C VAL A 44 -5.74 -17.76 -8.90
N LEU A 45 -5.13 -17.12 -9.90
CA LEU A 45 -3.70 -16.86 -9.93
C LEU A 45 -3.41 -15.49 -9.32
N ILE A 46 -2.49 -15.40 -8.37
CA ILE A 46 -2.13 -14.16 -7.68
C ILE A 46 -0.70 -13.79 -8.07
N ILE A 47 -0.49 -12.57 -8.56
CA ILE A 47 0.83 -12.09 -8.98
C ILE A 47 1.37 -11.18 -7.87
N GLY A 48 2.41 -11.66 -7.19
CA GLY A 48 3.09 -11.04 -6.05
C GLY A 48 2.74 -11.68 -4.71
N ALA A 49 3.77 -12.05 -3.94
CA ALA A 49 3.67 -12.56 -2.57
C ALA A 49 4.04 -11.49 -1.53
N GLY A 50 3.67 -10.24 -1.79
CA GLY A 50 3.64 -9.19 -0.76
C GLY A 50 2.45 -9.36 0.18
N ILE A 51 2.33 -8.50 1.20
CA ILE A 51 1.25 -8.59 2.19
C ILE A 51 -0.16 -8.64 1.57
N SER A 52 -0.40 -7.89 0.49
CA SER A 52 -1.69 -7.89 -0.21
C SER A 52 -1.98 -9.21 -0.92
N GLY A 53 -0.98 -9.82 -1.57
CA GLY A 53 -1.16 -11.09 -2.28
C GLY A 53 -1.31 -12.26 -1.31
N LEU A 54 -0.52 -12.26 -0.23
CA LEU A 54 -0.60 -13.28 0.82
C LEU A 54 -1.95 -13.23 1.55
N GLU A 55 -2.44 -12.04 1.91
CA GLU A 55 -3.76 -11.92 2.57
C GLU A 55 -4.90 -12.32 1.64
N ALA A 56 -4.84 -11.93 0.36
CA ALA A 56 -5.83 -12.35 -0.63
C ALA A 56 -5.87 -13.87 -0.79
N ALA A 57 -4.71 -14.52 -0.90
CA ALA A 57 -4.59 -15.97 -0.97
C ALA A 57 -5.18 -16.64 0.29
N ARG A 58 -4.80 -16.16 1.48
CA ARG A 58 -5.32 -16.67 2.76
C ARG A 58 -6.85 -16.59 2.83
N LEU A 59 -7.43 -15.46 2.43
CA LEU A 59 -8.89 -15.28 2.43
C LEU A 59 -9.59 -16.18 1.41
N LEU A 60 -9.04 -16.32 0.20
CA LEU A 60 -9.60 -17.20 -0.83
C LEU A 60 -9.53 -18.68 -0.42
N GLN A 61 -8.41 -19.13 0.12
CA GLN A 61 -8.22 -20.50 0.59
C GLN A 61 -9.13 -20.84 1.79
N LYS A 62 -9.33 -19.90 2.73
CA LYS A 62 -10.32 -20.04 3.81
C LYS A 62 -11.75 -20.27 3.30
N ASN A 63 -12.04 -19.84 2.07
CA ASN A 63 -13.33 -20.05 1.39
C ASN A 63 -13.31 -21.24 0.40
N GLY A 64 -12.29 -22.11 0.49
CA GLY A 64 -12.18 -23.31 -0.36
C GLY A 64 -11.80 -23.03 -1.81
N ILE A 65 -11.32 -21.83 -2.14
CA ILE A 65 -10.91 -21.46 -3.49
C ILE A 65 -9.43 -21.82 -3.69
N LYS A 66 -9.13 -22.63 -4.71
CA LYS A 66 -7.75 -23.01 -5.07
C LYS A 66 -6.99 -21.81 -5.63
N THR A 67 -5.93 -21.39 -4.95
CA THR A 67 -5.07 -20.27 -5.37
C THR A 67 -3.64 -20.71 -5.63
N LEU A 68 -2.98 -20.05 -6.59
CA LEU A 68 -1.53 -20.18 -6.82
C LEU A 68 -0.92 -18.77 -6.85
N ILE A 69 0.18 -18.56 -6.13
CA ILE A 69 0.91 -17.28 -6.12
C ILE A 69 2.16 -17.40 -6.98
N LEU A 70 2.40 -16.43 -7.87
CA LEU A 70 3.66 -16.24 -8.59
C LEU A 70 4.38 -15.01 -8.01
N GLU A 71 5.57 -15.21 -7.46
CA GLU A 71 6.42 -14.15 -6.90
C GLU A 71 7.73 -14.04 -7.69
N ALA A 72 8.04 -12.83 -8.12
CA ALA A 72 9.20 -12.55 -8.94
C ALA A 72 10.54 -12.76 -8.21
N ARG A 73 10.57 -12.55 -6.89
CA ARG A 73 11.78 -12.72 -6.07
C ARG A 73 11.92 -14.16 -5.55
N ASN A 74 13.11 -14.46 -5.05
CA ASN A 74 13.40 -15.67 -4.28
C ASN A 74 12.87 -15.63 -2.83
N ARG A 75 11.93 -14.73 -2.52
CA ARG A 75 11.34 -14.56 -1.19
C ARG A 75 9.97 -13.94 -1.27
N THR A 76 9.13 -14.22 -0.28
CA THR A 76 7.88 -13.50 -0.03
C THR A 76 8.13 -12.18 0.71
N GLY A 77 7.06 -11.41 0.93
CA GLY A 77 7.03 -10.19 1.74
C GLY A 77 7.10 -8.89 0.94
N GLY A 78 7.66 -8.90 -0.26
CA GLY A 78 7.73 -7.71 -1.13
C GLY A 78 8.50 -6.56 -0.47
N ARG A 79 7.82 -5.42 -0.24
CA ARG A 79 8.36 -4.23 0.46
C ARG A 79 8.51 -4.40 1.97
N ILE A 80 8.05 -5.52 2.53
CA ILE A 80 8.34 -5.93 3.89
C ILE A 80 9.56 -6.83 3.82
N TRP A 81 10.65 -6.40 4.44
CA TRP A 81 11.91 -7.15 4.44
C TRP A 81 12.71 -6.83 5.69
N SER A 82 12.86 -7.84 6.54
CA SER A 82 13.62 -7.79 7.78
C SER A 82 14.87 -8.65 7.61
N ILE A 83 16.05 -8.11 7.92
CA ILE A 83 17.31 -8.85 7.91
C ILE A 83 17.82 -9.01 9.34
N ARG A 84 18.47 -10.14 9.64
CA ARG A 84 19.12 -10.36 10.92
C ARG A 84 20.60 -9.98 10.80
N SER A 85 21.04 -9.05 11.64
CA SER A 85 22.43 -8.64 11.75
C SER A 85 23.29 -9.73 12.39
N LYS A 86 24.62 -9.58 12.33
CA LYS A 86 25.58 -10.49 12.97
C LYS A 86 25.42 -10.59 14.50
N ASN A 87 24.88 -9.54 15.13
CA ASN A 87 24.67 -9.47 16.58
C ASN A 87 23.22 -9.80 16.97
N ASP A 88 22.50 -10.54 16.13
CA ASP A 88 21.13 -10.99 16.36
C ASP A 88 20.03 -9.90 16.38
N HIS A 89 20.39 -8.65 16.10
CA HIS A 89 19.41 -7.57 15.94
C HIS A 89 18.71 -7.67 14.60
N ILE A 90 17.42 -7.33 14.58
CA ILE A 90 16.61 -7.26 13.37
C ILE A 90 16.70 -5.84 12.81
N LEU A 91 16.97 -5.74 11.51
CA LEU A 91 16.99 -4.48 10.77
C LEU A 91 15.87 -4.53 9.72
N GLU A 92 14.99 -3.53 9.74
CA GLU A 92 13.98 -3.37 8.71
C GLU A 92 14.58 -2.65 7.50
N MET A 93 14.53 -3.32 6.34
CA MET A 93 14.94 -2.78 5.05
C MET A 93 13.76 -2.18 4.27
N GLY A 94 12.59 -2.10 4.92
CA GLY A 94 11.34 -1.64 4.33
C GLY A 94 10.36 -1.16 5.40
N ALA A 95 9.12 -1.64 5.34
CA ALA A 95 8.10 -1.24 6.31
C ALA A 95 8.54 -1.54 7.75
N THR A 96 8.43 -0.54 8.63
CA THR A 96 8.92 -0.60 10.02
C THR A 96 7.80 -0.35 11.03
N PHE A 97 6.87 0.55 10.73
CA PHE A 97 5.85 1.02 11.65
C PHE A 97 4.45 0.57 11.24
N ILE A 98 3.58 0.34 12.24
CA ILE A 98 2.13 0.27 12.08
C ILE A 98 1.58 1.53 12.73
N HIS A 99 0.92 2.33 11.90
CA HIS A 99 0.35 3.60 12.33
C HIS A 99 -1.08 3.41 12.81
N GLY A 100 -1.46 4.18 13.82
CA GLY A 100 -2.87 4.39 14.15
C GLY A 100 -3.55 3.26 14.91
N ILE A 101 -2.90 2.77 15.96
CA ILE A 101 -3.41 1.63 16.76
C ILE A 101 -4.48 1.99 17.79
N HIS A 102 -4.86 3.27 17.91
CA HIS A 102 -5.90 3.75 18.82
C HIS A 102 -6.65 4.98 18.25
N GLY A 103 -6.91 4.99 16.94
CA GLY A 103 -7.55 6.11 16.27
C GLY A 103 -9.06 6.11 16.48
N SER A 104 -9.57 7.11 17.22
CA SER A 104 -10.98 7.46 17.19
C SER A 104 -11.31 8.09 15.83
N ILE A 105 -11.74 7.29 14.85
CA ILE A 105 -12.50 7.88 13.73
C ILE A 105 -13.87 8.29 14.32
N PRO A 106 -14.43 9.47 13.98
CA PRO A 106 -15.77 9.88 14.42
C PRO A 106 -16.89 8.86 14.12
N SER A 107 -16.62 7.81 13.33
CA SER A 107 -17.51 6.70 13.01
C SER A 107 -17.29 5.41 13.82
N GLY A 108 -16.36 5.39 14.78
CA GLY A 108 -16.28 4.38 15.83
C GLY A 108 -15.84 2.94 15.48
N LEU A 109 -15.44 2.61 14.23
CA LEU A 109 -15.37 1.20 13.81
C LEU A 109 -14.30 0.84 12.74
N LEU A 110 -13.18 1.56 12.66
CA LEU A 110 -12.08 1.18 11.75
C LEU A 110 -10.74 1.18 12.49
N THR A 111 -10.32 0.00 12.94
CA THR A 111 -8.94 -0.29 13.33
C THR A 111 -8.09 -0.49 12.08
N ASN A 112 -6.79 -0.17 12.16
CA ASN A 112 -5.85 -0.50 11.10
C ASN A 112 -5.85 -2.04 10.90
N PRO A 113 -6.15 -2.59 9.69
CA PRO A 113 -6.18 -4.04 9.50
C PRO A 113 -4.85 -4.75 9.79
N ILE A 114 -3.72 -4.03 9.70
CA ILE A 114 -2.42 -4.56 10.08
C ILE A 114 -2.30 -4.73 11.60
N TRP A 115 -2.93 -3.85 12.39
CA TRP A 115 -3.03 -4.02 13.83
C TRP A 115 -3.79 -5.30 14.17
N ASP A 116 -4.97 -5.51 13.59
CA ASP A 116 -5.76 -6.72 13.85
C ASP A 116 -4.96 -7.99 13.49
N LEU A 117 -4.19 -7.93 12.40
CA LEU A 117 -3.29 -9.00 12.00
C LEU A 117 -2.16 -9.24 13.01
N THR A 118 -1.59 -8.20 13.62
CA THR A 118 -0.58 -8.39 14.70
C THR A 118 -1.17 -9.15 15.89
N GLN A 119 -2.42 -8.86 16.24
CA GLN A 119 -3.11 -9.53 17.33
C GLN A 119 -3.44 -10.99 16.97
N GLU A 120 -3.94 -11.25 15.75
CA GLU A 120 -4.20 -12.61 15.24
C GLU A 120 -2.92 -13.46 15.24
N ALA A 121 -1.82 -12.87 14.78
CA ALA A 121 -0.52 -13.52 14.67
C ALA A 121 0.27 -13.56 15.99
N LYS A 122 -0.25 -12.94 17.06
CA LYS A 122 0.41 -12.79 18.36
C LYS A 122 1.84 -12.22 18.23
N ILE A 123 2.00 -11.24 17.35
CA ILE A 123 3.29 -10.57 17.14
C ILE A 123 3.62 -9.71 18.34
N ARG A 124 4.88 -9.79 18.80
CA ARG A 124 5.36 -8.93 19.87
C ARG A 124 5.60 -7.53 19.33
N ILE A 125 4.90 -6.57 19.90
CA ILE A 125 4.90 -5.18 19.45
C ILE A 125 5.40 -4.25 20.56
N ARG A 126 5.98 -3.13 20.16
CA ARG A 126 6.32 -2.02 21.06
C ARG A 126 5.73 -0.72 20.55
N ALA A 127 5.11 0.04 21.44
CA ALA A 127 4.68 1.40 21.16
C ALA A 127 5.87 2.36 21.15
N THR A 128 5.87 3.24 20.17
CA THR A 128 6.78 4.39 20.12
C THR A 128 6.23 5.52 20.98
N GLU A 129 7.13 6.23 21.64
CA GLU A 129 6.85 7.47 22.35
C GLU A 129 7.24 8.68 21.47
N GLN A 130 6.64 9.84 21.71
CA GLN A 130 6.92 11.06 20.93
C GLN A 130 8.41 11.45 20.95
N LYS A 131 9.10 11.16 22.06
CA LYS A 131 10.56 11.36 22.21
C LYS A 131 11.38 10.48 21.25
N ASP A 132 10.84 9.35 20.82
CA ASP A 132 11.54 8.39 19.96
C ASP A 132 11.63 8.89 18.50
N PHE A 133 10.73 9.79 18.09
CA PHE A 133 10.73 10.39 16.75
C PHE A 133 11.48 11.71 16.65
N LEU A 134 11.39 12.56 17.68
CA LEU A 134 11.94 13.91 17.65
C LEU A 134 13.29 14.02 18.37
N GLY A 135 13.65 13.05 19.20
CA GLY A 135 14.77 13.19 20.14
C GLY A 135 14.47 14.23 21.23
N SER A 136 14.95 13.99 22.44
CA SER A 136 14.72 14.89 23.59
C SER A 136 15.29 16.30 23.40
N TYR A 137 16.22 16.49 22.46
CA TYR A 137 16.94 17.73 22.24
C TYR A 137 16.24 18.72 21.30
N LEU A 138 15.15 18.32 20.65
CA LEU A 138 14.41 19.19 19.72
C LEU A 138 13.14 19.79 20.34
N ILE A 139 12.84 19.51 21.61
CA ILE A 139 11.69 20.11 22.31
C ILE A 139 12.13 21.46 22.89
N ASP A 140 12.46 22.41 22.01
CA ASP A 140 12.65 23.82 22.32
C ASP A 140 11.45 24.64 21.81
N ASP A 141 11.22 25.81 22.40
CA ASP A 141 10.17 26.77 22.02
C ASP A 141 10.19 27.06 20.51
N SER A 142 11.36 26.98 19.88
CA SER A 142 11.58 27.10 18.44
C SER A 142 10.71 26.15 17.59
N ILE A 143 10.50 24.89 18.00
CA ILE A 143 9.68 23.93 17.25
C ILE A 143 8.19 24.26 17.36
N SER A 144 7.75 24.78 18.51
CA SER A 144 6.35 25.16 18.71
C SER A 144 5.92 26.24 17.71
N VAL A 145 6.80 27.21 17.44
CA VAL A 145 6.59 28.27 16.46
C VAL A 145 6.52 27.70 15.04
N ILE A 146 7.47 26.84 14.65
CA ILE A 146 7.47 26.22 13.31
C ILE A 146 6.22 25.35 13.12
N ARG A 147 5.78 24.63 14.16
CA ARG A 147 4.54 23.86 14.14
C ARG A 147 3.30 24.76 13.96
N SER A 148 3.29 25.95 14.58
CA SER A 148 2.21 26.93 14.33
C SER A 148 2.18 27.33 12.86
N TRP A 149 3.33 27.65 12.26
CA TRP A 149 3.41 27.97 10.83
C TRP A 149 2.94 26.81 9.95
N PHE A 150 3.28 25.57 10.29
CA PHE A 150 2.77 24.40 9.59
C PHE A 150 1.25 24.30 9.64
N ASN A 151 0.64 24.47 10.82
CA ASN A 151 -0.80 24.43 10.95
C ASN A 151 -1.48 25.55 10.14
N GLU A 152 -0.94 26.77 10.20
CA GLU A 152 -1.41 27.91 9.41
C GLU A 152 -1.27 27.66 7.90
N TYR A 153 -0.16 27.05 7.48
CA TYR A 153 0.06 26.64 6.09
C TYR A 153 -0.97 25.61 5.63
N MET A 154 -1.25 24.58 6.44
CA MET A 154 -2.25 23.57 6.08
C MET A 154 -3.67 24.17 5.97
N ILE A 155 -4.01 25.15 6.80
CA ILE A 155 -5.25 25.92 6.68
C ILE A 155 -5.24 26.74 5.38
N PHE A 156 -4.14 27.44 5.09
CA PHE A 156 -3.96 28.21 3.86
C PHE A 156 -4.14 27.35 2.61
N VAL A 157 -3.47 26.20 2.53
CA VAL A 157 -3.63 25.25 1.41
C VAL A 157 -5.09 24.79 1.28
N ARG A 158 -5.77 24.50 2.38
CA ARG A 158 -7.17 24.08 2.37
C ARG A 158 -8.09 25.15 1.79
N GLU A 159 -7.91 26.41 2.19
CA GLU A 159 -8.74 27.51 1.66
C GLU A 159 -8.45 27.77 0.18
N GLU A 160 -7.18 27.80 -0.21
CA GLU A 160 -6.78 28.02 -1.61
C GLU A 160 -7.29 26.92 -2.55
N THR A 161 -7.23 25.66 -2.11
CA THR A 161 -7.72 24.51 -2.89
C THR A 161 -9.24 24.40 -2.92
N ARG A 162 -9.96 25.06 -2.00
CA ARG A 162 -11.43 25.17 -2.05
C ARG A 162 -11.91 26.10 -3.16
N ILE A 163 -11.11 27.11 -3.46
CA ILE A 163 -11.45 28.19 -4.41
C ILE A 163 -10.88 27.87 -5.81
N SER A 164 -9.79 27.12 -5.90
CA SER A 164 -9.14 26.76 -7.16
C SER A 164 -9.47 25.35 -7.64
N SER A 165 -9.82 25.21 -8.92
CA SER A 165 -9.97 23.92 -9.60
C SER A 165 -8.66 23.36 -10.19
N THR A 166 -7.54 24.08 -10.03
CA THR A 166 -6.26 23.70 -10.63
C THR A 166 -5.46 22.72 -9.79
N ASN A 167 -4.81 21.77 -10.47
CA ASN A 167 -3.90 20.82 -9.85
C ASN A 167 -2.56 21.49 -9.53
N VAL A 168 -2.45 22.02 -8.32
CA VAL A 168 -1.27 22.73 -7.83
C VAL A 168 -0.54 21.91 -6.78
N SER A 169 0.78 22.02 -6.72
CA SER A 169 1.62 21.27 -5.77
C SER A 169 1.61 21.89 -4.37
N LEU A 170 1.93 21.09 -3.34
CA LEU A 170 2.16 21.61 -1.99
C LEU A 170 3.33 22.60 -1.99
N GLY A 171 4.40 22.32 -2.75
CA GLY A 171 5.58 23.18 -2.80
C GLY A 171 5.29 24.56 -3.40
N TYR A 172 4.41 24.65 -4.40
CA TYR A 172 3.93 25.94 -4.91
C TYR A 172 3.25 26.77 -3.80
N TYR A 173 2.33 26.15 -3.05
CA TYR A 173 1.66 26.85 -1.95
C TYR A 173 2.62 27.20 -0.81
N ALA A 174 3.64 26.37 -0.57
CA ALA A 174 4.66 26.67 0.44
C ALA A 174 5.42 27.96 0.08
N ASN A 175 5.76 28.13 -1.20
CA ASN A 175 6.39 29.35 -1.71
C ASN A 175 5.47 30.58 -1.58
N LEU A 176 4.17 30.44 -1.85
CA LEU A 176 3.21 31.53 -1.65
C LEU A 176 3.09 31.90 -0.17
N PHE A 177 2.98 30.91 0.71
CA PHE A 177 2.85 31.11 2.15
C PHE A 177 4.08 31.82 2.74
N VAL A 178 5.29 31.39 2.35
CA VAL A 178 6.56 32.04 2.73
C VAL A 178 6.59 33.51 2.34
N LYS A 179 6.17 33.84 1.12
CA LYS A 179 6.10 35.22 0.63
C LYS A 179 5.07 36.03 1.41
N GLN A 180 3.88 35.49 1.64
CA GLN A 180 2.82 36.16 2.38
C GLN A 180 3.23 36.47 3.83
N LYS A 181 3.99 35.58 4.47
CA LYS A 181 4.47 35.74 5.84
C LYS A 181 5.73 36.62 5.96
N ASN A 182 6.34 37.03 4.85
CA ASN A 182 7.61 37.76 4.82
C ASN A 182 8.71 37.06 5.64
N PHE A 183 8.85 35.73 5.50
CA PHE A 183 9.86 34.98 6.24
C PHE A 183 11.29 35.41 5.84
N THR A 184 12.14 35.58 6.85
CA THR A 184 13.60 35.69 6.68
C THR A 184 14.17 34.38 6.12
N GLU A 185 15.35 34.41 5.50
CA GLU A 185 15.99 33.20 4.94
C GLU A 185 16.10 32.04 5.95
N LYS A 186 16.45 32.36 7.21
CA LYS A 186 16.51 31.36 8.29
C LYS A 186 15.15 30.71 8.56
N GLN A 187 14.07 31.50 8.57
CA GLN A 187 12.71 30.99 8.77
C GLN A 187 12.23 30.16 7.58
N GLN A 188 12.56 30.58 6.35
CA GLN A 188 12.26 29.82 5.14
C GLN A 188 12.93 28.44 5.19
N TYR A 189 14.22 28.40 5.52
CA TYR A 189 14.96 27.15 5.66
C TYR A 189 14.35 26.25 6.74
N ALA A 190 14.05 26.80 7.92
CA ALA A 190 13.46 26.04 9.02
C ALA A 190 12.09 25.46 8.64
N PHE A 191 11.24 26.27 8.00
CA PHE A 191 9.91 25.85 7.56
C PHE A 191 9.97 24.80 6.44
N ALA A 192 10.85 24.98 5.45
CA ALA A 192 11.04 24.01 4.37
C ALA A 192 11.52 22.64 4.90
N ASN A 193 12.48 22.63 5.84
CA ASN A 193 12.91 21.38 6.47
C ASN A 193 11.79 20.71 7.27
N TYR A 194 10.98 21.49 7.98
CA TYR A 194 9.84 20.96 8.73
C TYR A 194 8.79 20.34 7.79
N LEU A 195 8.50 20.98 6.67
CA LEU A 195 7.62 20.46 5.63
C LEU A 195 8.18 19.18 4.99
N HIS A 196 9.47 19.16 4.66
CA HIS A 196 10.13 17.97 4.14
C HIS A 196 10.04 16.81 5.14
N PHE A 197 10.32 17.05 6.42
CA PHE A 197 10.25 16.02 7.44
C PHE A 197 8.82 15.50 7.68
N THR A 198 7.83 16.40 7.71
CA THR A 198 6.45 16.05 8.06
C THR A 198 5.67 15.46 6.90
N ILE A 199 5.90 15.96 5.68
CA ILE A 199 5.17 15.56 4.47
C ILE A 199 6.09 14.81 3.52
N GLY A 200 7.24 15.39 3.16
CA GLY A 200 8.10 14.84 2.11
C GLY A 200 8.59 13.42 2.40
N ILE A 201 9.10 13.19 3.61
CA ILE A 201 9.55 11.86 4.07
C ILE A 201 8.36 10.89 4.18
N ALA A 202 7.22 11.36 4.72
CA ALA A 202 6.04 10.52 4.92
C ALA A 202 5.44 10.02 3.60
N GLU A 203 5.40 10.89 2.59
CA GLU A 203 4.85 10.58 1.26
C GLU A 203 5.91 10.01 0.30
N GLY A 204 7.20 10.07 0.66
CA GLY A 204 8.31 9.63 -0.18
C GLY A 204 8.51 10.47 -1.44
N ALA A 205 8.14 11.76 -1.40
CA ALA A 205 8.19 12.65 -2.55
C ALA A 205 8.50 14.10 -2.13
N GLU A 206 9.13 14.86 -3.03
CA GLU A 206 9.28 16.30 -2.85
C GLU A 206 7.92 17.00 -2.90
N LEU A 207 7.77 18.11 -2.15
CA LEU A 207 6.50 18.83 -2.06
C LEU A 207 6.00 19.35 -3.42
N ASP A 208 6.90 19.60 -4.38
CA ASP A 208 6.55 20.00 -5.73
C ASP A 208 5.94 18.87 -6.57
N ALA A 209 6.16 17.61 -6.19
CA ALA A 209 5.57 16.45 -6.83
C ALA A 209 4.22 16.03 -6.20
N ILE A 210 3.85 16.60 -5.05
CA ILE A 210 2.64 16.24 -4.31
C ILE A 210 1.51 17.22 -4.66
N ASN A 211 0.43 16.71 -5.25
CA ASN A 211 -0.77 17.50 -5.53
C ASN A 211 -1.47 17.89 -4.21
N ALA A 212 -1.67 19.19 -3.99
CA ALA A 212 -2.20 19.72 -2.74
C ALA A 212 -3.63 19.24 -2.44
N LYS A 213 -4.51 19.27 -3.44
CA LYS A 213 -5.89 18.82 -3.28
C LYS A 213 -5.95 17.31 -2.98
N GLY A 214 -5.23 16.51 -3.76
CA GLY A 214 -5.14 15.06 -3.58
C GLY A 214 -4.61 14.69 -2.20
N TYR A 215 -3.59 15.41 -1.72
CA TYR A 215 -3.05 15.24 -0.36
C TYR A 215 -4.13 15.51 0.71
N LEU A 216 -4.88 16.61 0.59
CA LEU A 216 -5.96 16.91 1.54
C LEU A 216 -7.10 15.88 1.50
N ASP A 217 -7.46 15.40 0.31
CA ASP A 217 -8.50 14.40 0.13
C ASP A 217 -8.15 13.08 0.87
N ILE A 218 -6.89 12.62 0.78
CA ILE A 218 -6.45 11.36 1.42
C ILE A 218 -6.12 11.52 2.91
N THR A 219 -5.57 12.67 3.33
CA THR A 219 -5.18 12.90 4.73
C THR A 219 -6.36 13.23 5.63
N SER A 220 -7.55 13.44 5.08
CA SER A 220 -8.79 13.47 5.85
C SER A 220 -9.10 12.13 6.56
N VAL A 221 -8.47 11.03 6.13
CA VAL A 221 -8.63 9.68 6.67
C VAL A 221 -7.35 9.25 7.41
N HIS A 222 -7.16 9.76 8.64
CA HIS A 222 -6.05 9.35 9.50
C HIS A 222 -6.51 8.42 10.61
N TYR A 223 -5.83 7.29 10.75
CA TYR A 223 -5.85 6.50 11.98
C TYR A 223 -4.95 7.22 12.99
N GLY A 224 -5.56 7.98 13.92
CA GLY A 224 -4.82 8.61 15.02
C GLY A 224 -4.25 7.58 16.01
N GLY A 225 -3.43 8.06 16.96
CA GLY A 225 -2.89 7.24 18.04
C GLY A 225 -1.43 6.84 17.86
N ASN A 226 -0.94 5.98 18.76
CA ASN A 226 0.47 5.60 18.81
C ASN A 226 0.91 4.87 17.53
N HIS A 227 2.19 4.98 17.21
CA HIS A 227 2.81 4.13 16.20
C HIS A 227 3.45 2.95 16.94
N ILE A 228 3.35 1.75 16.39
CA ILE A 228 4.05 0.58 16.94
C ILE A 228 5.02 0.01 15.93
N PHE A 229 5.96 -0.79 16.41
CA PHE A 229 6.78 -1.64 15.57
C PHE A 229 6.85 -3.06 16.14
N SER A 230 7.24 -4.02 15.29
CA SER A 230 7.41 -5.42 15.68
C SER A 230 8.80 -5.63 16.29
N GLU A 231 8.88 -6.20 17.50
CA GLU A 231 10.16 -6.59 18.11
C GLU A 231 10.77 -7.84 17.46
N THR A 232 9.95 -8.62 16.73
CA THR A 232 10.36 -9.84 16.02
C THR A 232 10.52 -9.63 14.52
N GLY A 233 10.53 -8.37 14.08
CA GLY A 233 10.59 -7.99 12.68
C GLY A 233 9.24 -7.99 11.98
N PHE A 234 9.10 -7.14 10.97
CA PHE A 234 7.86 -6.93 10.23
C PHE A 234 7.52 -8.09 9.29
N MET A 235 8.54 -8.84 8.85
CA MET A 235 8.35 -10.10 8.11
C MET A 235 7.60 -11.18 8.91
N ALA A 236 7.51 -11.08 10.24
CA ALA A 236 6.71 -12.02 11.02
C ALA A 236 5.23 -12.02 10.59
N LEU A 237 4.69 -10.88 10.14
CA LEU A 237 3.33 -10.79 9.60
C LEU A 237 3.19 -11.53 8.27
N THR A 238 4.12 -11.31 7.34
CA THR A 238 4.08 -11.98 6.03
C THR A 238 4.32 -13.48 6.17
N ASN A 239 5.17 -13.90 7.10
CA ASN A 239 5.38 -15.30 7.42
C ASN A 239 4.12 -15.93 8.02
N TYR A 240 3.43 -15.23 8.92
CA TYR A 240 2.15 -15.67 9.47
C TYR A 240 1.10 -15.86 8.38
N LEU A 241 1.00 -14.92 7.43
CA LEU A 241 0.07 -15.04 6.30
C LEU A 241 0.43 -16.19 5.35
N ALA A 242 1.72 -16.43 5.15
CA ALA A 242 2.21 -17.47 4.25
C ALA A 242 2.14 -18.89 4.82
N LYS A 243 2.01 -19.06 6.15
CA LYS A 243 2.21 -20.34 6.84
C LYS A 243 1.35 -21.51 6.32
N ASP A 244 0.12 -21.21 5.89
CA ASP A 244 -0.85 -22.21 5.42
C ASP A 244 -1.03 -22.17 3.89
N ILE A 245 -0.29 -21.31 3.19
CA ILE A 245 -0.36 -21.18 1.72
C ILE A 245 0.65 -22.15 1.13
N THR A 246 0.16 -23.26 0.57
CA THR A 246 1.00 -24.33 0.01
C THR A 246 1.53 -24.03 -1.39
N ASP A 247 0.86 -23.15 -2.13
CA ASP A 247 1.08 -22.95 -3.56
C ASP A 247 1.67 -21.56 -3.85
N ILE A 248 2.96 -21.39 -3.53
CA ILE A 248 3.75 -20.19 -3.85
C ILE A 248 4.95 -20.59 -4.72
N GLN A 249 5.00 -20.08 -5.95
CA GLN A 249 6.14 -20.23 -6.86
C GLN A 249 7.00 -18.96 -6.80
N LEU A 250 8.22 -19.11 -6.29
CA LEU A 250 9.22 -18.05 -6.23
C LEU A 250 9.99 -17.99 -7.55
N GLU A 251 10.66 -16.86 -7.78
CA GLU A 251 11.47 -16.62 -9.00
C GLU A 251 10.66 -16.69 -10.31
N GLU A 252 9.33 -16.53 -10.22
CA GLU A 252 8.42 -16.52 -11.36
C GLU A 252 8.08 -15.08 -11.77
N VAL A 253 8.95 -14.50 -12.59
CA VAL A 253 8.75 -13.14 -13.11
C VAL A 253 7.69 -13.16 -14.21
N VAL A 254 6.46 -12.77 -13.90
CA VAL A 254 5.39 -12.61 -14.90
C VAL A 254 5.74 -11.51 -15.90
N VAL A 255 5.59 -11.80 -17.20
CA VAL A 255 5.85 -10.86 -18.31
C VAL A 255 4.63 -10.63 -19.20
N LYS A 256 3.65 -11.55 -19.21
CA LYS A 256 2.45 -11.42 -20.03
C LYS A 256 1.23 -12.02 -19.36
N ILE A 257 0.09 -11.34 -19.50
CA ILE A 257 -1.22 -11.78 -19.04
C ILE A 257 -2.19 -11.67 -20.22
N THR A 258 -2.59 -12.80 -20.77
CA THR A 258 -3.63 -12.90 -21.78
C THR A 258 -4.93 -13.32 -21.10
N TYR A 259 -6.01 -12.55 -21.27
CA TYR A 259 -7.26 -12.81 -20.57
C TYR A 259 -8.48 -12.58 -21.45
N ASN A 260 -9.49 -13.42 -21.24
CA ASN A 260 -10.82 -13.30 -21.85
C ASN A 260 -11.89 -13.65 -20.82
N GLU A 261 -13.15 -13.78 -21.25
CA GLU A 261 -14.26 -14.07 -20.32
C GLU A 261 -14.23 -15.46 -19.67
N LYS A 262 -13.43 -16.39 -20.22
CA LYS A 262 -13.40 -17.81 -19.83
C LYS A 262 -12.13 -18.17 -19.06
N LEU A 263 -10.98 -17.65 -19.46
CA LEU A 263 -9.68 -18.07 -18.96
C LEU A 263 -8.67 -16.91 -18.97
N VAL A 264 -7.72 -16.99 -18.05
CA VAL A 264 -6.50 -16.22 -18.01
C VAL A 264 -5.31 -17.16 -18.24
N GLU A 265 -4.43 -16.76 -19.15
CA GLU A 265 -3.11 -17.34 -19.37
C GLU A 265 -2.05 -16.34 -18.92
N VAL A 266 -1.09 -16.80 -18.12
CA VAL A 266 0.02 -15.99 -17.61
C VAL A 266 1.34 -16.63 -17.98
N SER A 267 2.19 -15.86 -18.67
CA SER A 267 3.52 -16.28 -19.08
C SER A 267 4.58 -15.61 -18.22
N THR A 268 5.59 -16.36 -17.84
CA THR A 268 6.72 -15.87 -17.05
C THR A 268 8.01 -15.82 -17.88
N LYS A 269 9.02 -15.09 -17.38
CA LYS A 269 10.27 -14.82 -18.09
C LYS A 269 11.08 -16.09 -18.39
N ASN A 270 10.93 -17.13 -17.58
CA ASN A 270 11.60 -18.43 -17.77
C ASN A 270 10.86 -19.34 -18.78
N GLY A 271 9.75 -18.87 -19.38
CA GLY A 271 8.97 -19.62 -20.36
C GLY A 271 7.84 -20.45 -19.78
N GLN A 272 7.61 -20.43 -18.47
CA GLN A 272 6.50 -21.14 -17.86
C GLN A 272 5.16 -20.45 -18.19
N ILE A 273 4.13 -21.27 -18.34
CA ILE A 273 2.76 -20.84 -18.62
C ILE A 273 1.84 -21.38 -17.53
N TYR A 274 1.01 -20.49 -17.00
CA TYR A 274 0.03 -20.74 -15.95
C TYR A 274 -1.37 -20.39 -16.43
N TYR A 275 -2.36 -21.15 -15.97
CA TYR A 275 -3.76 -20.95 -16.35
C TYR A 275 -4.65 -20.78 -15.12
N ALA A 276 -5.57 -19.82 -15.18
CA ALA A 276 -6.55 -19.61 -14.13
C ALA A 276 -7.88 -19.04 -14.64
N GLU A 277 -8.94 -19.17 -13.85
CA GLU A 277 -10.23 -18.55 -14.19
C GLU A 277 -10.18 -17.04 -13.91
N PHE A 278 -9.41 -16.65 -12.90
CA PHE A 278 -9.20 -15.26 -12.51
C PHE A 278 -7.72 -15.00 -12.23
N VAL A 279 -7.31 -13.75 -12.44
CA VAL A 279 -5.99 -13.26 -12.02
C VAL A 279 -6.14 -12.05 -11.11
N LEU A 280 -5.39 -12.05 -10.03
CA LEU A 280 -5.26 -10.92 -9.12
C LEU A 280 -3.83 -10.37 -9.21
N VAL A 281 -3.70 -9.12 -9.64
CA VAL A 281 -2.41 -8.46 -9.80
C VAL A 281 -2.13 -7.59 -8.57
N THR A 282 -1.13 -7.96 -7.77
CA THR A 282 -0.74 -7.24 -6.54
C THR A 282 0.66 -6.63 -6.60
N VAL A 283 1.21 -6.50 -7.82
CA VAL A 283 2.53 -5.92 -8.03
C VAL A 283 2.58 -4.44 -7.64
N PRO A 284 3.74 -3.90 -7.24
CA PRO A 284 3.89 -2.48 -6.94
C PRO A 284 3.54 -1.59 -8.13
N LEU A 285 3.09 -0.35 -7.86
CA LEU A 285 2.77 0.63 -8.89
C LEU A 285 3.92 0.87 -9.88
N GLY A 286 5.17 0.90 -9.39
CA GLY A 286 6.36 1.02 -10.25
C GLY A 286 6.49 -0.11 -11.28
N VAL A 287 6.05 -1.33 -10.96
CA VAL A 287 6.05 -2.44 -11.93
C VAL A 287 5.00 -2.19 -13.02
N LEU A 288 3.81 -1.71 -12.65
CA LEU A 288 2.78 -1.34 -13.63
C LEU A 288 3.24 -0.19 -14.53
N LYS A 289 3.85 0.86 -13.96
CA LYS A 289 4.39 2.01 -14.72
C LYS A 289 5.54 1.60 -15.65
N SER A 290 6.35 0.62 -15.26
CA SER A 290 7.46 0.12 -16.09
C SER A 290 6.99 -0.64 -17.34
N LYS A 291 5.71 -1.01 -17.40
CA LYS A 291 5.11 -1.80 -18.51
C LYS A 291 5.82 -3.14 -18.76
N GLN A 292 6.48 -3.70 -17.74
CA GLN A 292 7.14 -5.01 -17.81
C GLN A 292 6.16 -6.18 -17.95
N ILE A 293 4.89 -5.98 -17.60
CA ILE A 293 3.82 -6.97 -17.79
C ILE A 293 2.95 -6.50 -18.95
N GLU A 294 2.96 -7.26 -20.04
CA GLU A 294 2.05 -7.06 -21.17
C GLU A 294 0.65 -7.58 -20.81
N PHE A 295 -0.40 -6.78 -21.09
CA PHE A 295 -1.79 -7.20 -20.94
C PHE A 295 -2.44 -7.36 -22.32
N THR A 296 -3.05 -8.50 -22.57
CA THR A 296 -3.78 -8.80 -23.81
C THR A 296 -5.19 -9.32 -23.50
N PRO A 297 -6.27 -8.55 -23.79
CA PRO A 297 -6.28 -7.22 -24.37
C PRO A 297 -5.66 -6.16 -23.43
N GLN A 298 -5.31 -5.01 -24.00
CA GLN A 298 -4.75 -3.91 -23.21
C GLN A 298 -5.71 -3.45 -22.10
N LEU A 299 -5.15 -3.00 -20.97
CA LEU A 299 -5.94 -2.38 -19.92
C LEU A 299 -6.74 -1.17 -20.48
N PRO A 300 -7.98 -0.94 -20.02
CA PRO A 300 -8.77 0.22 -20.42
C PRO A 300 -8.03 1.54 -20.18
N GLN A 301 -8.20 2.50 -21.09
CA GLN A 301 -7.47 3.78 -21.06
C GLN A 301 -7.59 4.52 -19.72
N TRP A 302 -8.75 4.49 -19.07
CA TRP A 302 -8.94 5.14 -17.78
C TRP A 302 -8.04 4.53 -16.67
N LYS A 303 -7.73 3.22 -16.74
CA LYS A 303 -6.80 2.57 -15.79
C LYS A 303 -5.37 2.96 -16.08
N LEU A 304 -4.97 3.02 -17.35
CA LEU A 304 -3.65 3.49 -17.75
C LEU A 304 -3.43 4.92 -17.28
N ASN A 305 -4.40 5.81 -17.53
CA ASN A 305 -4.36 7.19 -17.05
C ASN A 305 -4.24 7.28 -15.52
N ALA A 306 -4.92 6.40 -14.77
CA ALA A 306 -4.82 6.37 -13.31
C ALA A 306 -3.43 5.89 -12.84
N ILE A 307 -2.90 4.83 -13.44
CA ILE A 307 -1.54 4.33 -13.18
C ILE A 307 -0.50 5.43 -13.45
N ASP A 308 -0.67 6.18 -14.54
CA ASP A 308 0.27 7.24 -14.92
C ASP A 308 0.22 8.43 -13.96
N ARG A 309 -0.95 8.76 -13.41
CA ARG A 309 -1.16 9.94 -12.53
C ARG A 309 -0.69 9.78 -11.09
N ILE A 310 -0.62 8.57 -10.55
CA ILE A 310 -0.20 8.34 -9.16
C ILE A 310 1.34 8.34 -9.07
N GLY A 311 1.92 8.96 -8.05
CA GLY A 311 3.37 8.98 -7.83
C GLY A 311 3.95 7.61 -7.45
N PHE A 312 5.19 7.33 -7.87
CA PHE A 312 6.00 6.19 -7.45
C PHE A 312 7.48 6.55 -7.46
#